data_AF-A0A8T0JDZ7-F1
#
_entry.id   AF-A0A8T0JDZ7-F1
#
_cell.length_a   1.000
_cell.length_b   1.000
_cell.length_c   1.000
_cell.angle_alpha   90.00
_cell.angle_beta   90.00
_cell.angle_gamma   90.00
#
_symmetry.space_group_name_H-M   'P 1'
#
loop_
_entity.id
_entity.type
_entity.pdbx_description
1 polymer ?
#
loop_
_entity_poly.entity_id
_entity_poly.type
_entity_poly.pdbx_seq_one_letter_code
_entity_poly.pdbx_strand_id
1 'polypeptide(L)'
;MAMAMAMDFSMDASSAHDAALQDAIHQHAVFFDRLVEMIPANIYVAKENPTDQWVHGMSKKARAESKRKTKLNLKKAKRARLDPENARTTLEVIQQQEKTKDTPTGSSVAAGGGADKPRTVTYEELRDRLHKRIEMLRAKRHADQAASTAKVAKEWQNQKKNDSLKRNRKSKALDPDASTDGETTAPAAKRPKLDAKQAPSGIVEDGLEFGRVKMGIGADLGHSKKKKPSKEKLLEQAKTLQEQMHDPEKGQEVASKHAWSAAVSRAAGEKVLDDPKLLKKSIKREEGIRNKSAKKWQERKEMEKKGQQKKQDTRKEHIQQRATEKKERSIAKREKKLARPGFEGRKQGFINKGA
;
A
#
# COMPACT_ATOMS: atom_id res chain seq x y z
N MET A 1 66.48 -31.15 60.87
CA MET A 1 66.59 -30.64 59.50
C MET A 1 65.43 -31.23 58.71
N ALA A 2 64.71 -30.43 57.92
CA ALA A 2 63.58 -30.80 57.05
C ALA A 2 62.17 -30.92 57.70
N MET A 3 61.51 -29.77 57.97
CA MET A 3 60.02 -29.71 57.91
C MET A 3 59.43 -28.27 57.77
N ALA A 4 60.15 -27.30 57.20
CA ALA A 4 59.70 -25.90 57.17
C ALA A 4 59.70 -25.23 55.77
N MET A 5 59.68 -25.99 54.67
CA MET A 5 59.76 -25.43 53.30
C MET A 5 58.65 -25.91 52.35
N ALA A 6 57.53 -26.43 52.86
CA ALA A 6 56.47 -27.01 52.03
C ALA A 6 55.14 -26.23 52.01
N MET A 7 55.04 -25.06 52.66
CA MET A 7 53.78 -24.31 52.76
C MET A 7 53.71 -23.01 51.94
N ASP A 8 54.84 -22.48 51.44
CA ASP A 8 54.84 -21.22 50.66
C ASP A 8 54.64 -21.39 49.13
N PHE A 9 54.61 -22.62 48.60
CA PHE A 9 54.40 -22.84 47.16
C PHE A 9 52.92 -23.03 46.78
N SER A 10 52.04 -23.31 47.74
CA SER A 10 50.63 -23.64 47.45
C SER A 10 49.72 -22.43 47.26
N MET A 11 50.11 -21.24 47.74
CA MET A 11 49.29 -20.03 47.65
C MET A 11 49.48 -19.30 46.31
N ASP A 12 50.66 -19.42 45.70
CA ASP A 12 50.97 -18.81 44.40
C ASP A 12 50.32 -19.59 43.23
N ALA A 13 50.20 -20.91 43.35
CA ALA A 13 49.53 -21.76 42.36
C ALA A 13 48.01 -21.50 42.25
N SER A 14 47.35 -21.16 43.36
CA SER A 14 45.93 -20.77 43.36
C SER A 14 45.71 -19.41 42.70
N SER A 15 46.59 -18.44 42.99
CA SER A 15 46.56 -17.11 42.37
C SER A 15 46.80 -17.18 40.85
N ALA A 16 47.74 -18.02 40.41
CA ALA A 16 48.01 -18.23 38.99
C ALA A 16 46.83 -18.89 38.25
N HIS A 17 46.12 -19.83 38.90
CA HIS A 17 44.91 -20.44 38.35
C HIS A 17 43.76 -19.42 38.26
N ASP A 18 43.60 -18.57 39.27
CA ASP A 18 42.60 -17.50 39.26
C ASP A 18 42.89 -16.47 38.17
N ALA A 19 44.16 -16.11 37.96
CA ALA A 19 44.59 -15.24 36.86
C ALA A 19 44.33 -15.86 35.48
N ALA A 20 44.61 -17.16 35.31
CA ALA A 20 44.32 -17.87 34.06
C ALA A 20 42.81 -17.98 33.79
N LEU A 21 42.01 -18.17 34.84
CA LEU A 21 40.54 -18.17 34.74
C LEU A 21 40.01 -16.78 34.37
N GLN A 22 40.53 -15.72 34.99
CA GLN A 22 40.17 -14.34 34.64
C GLN A 22 40.53 -14.01 33.20
N ASP A 23 41.69 -14.44 32.72
CA ASP A 23 42.10 -14.25 31.32
C ASP A 23 41.17 -15.02 30.36
N ALA A 24 40.82 -16.27 30.68
CA ALA A 24 39.85 -17.04 29.89
C ALA A 24 38.47 -16.36 29.84
N ILE A 25 37.97 -15.86 30.98
CA ILE A 25 36.70 -15.11 31.04
C ILE A 25 36.78 -13.85 30.18
N HIS A 26 37.90 -13.12 30.23
CA HIS A 26 38.10 -11.93 29.40
C HIS A 26 38.12 -12.27 27.91
N GLN A 27 38.83 -13.33 27.51
CA GLN A 27 38.86 -13.81 26.12
C GLN A 27 37.46 -14.20 25.64
N HIS A 28 36.67 -14.89 26.46
CA HIS A 28 35.30 -15.24 26.15
C HIS A 28 34.41 -14.00 26.02
N ALA A 29 34.54 -13.01 26.92
CA ALA A 29 33.80 -11.75 26.82
C ALA A 29 34.10 -11.01 25.50
N VAL A 30 35.39 -10.87 25.15
CA VAL A 30 35.81 -10.27 23.87
C VAL A 30 35.29 -11.06 22.66
N PHE A 31 35.25 -12.39 22.76
CA PHE A 31 34.68 -13.25 21.70
C PHE A 31 33.18 -12.99 21.51
N PHE A 32 32.41 -12.91 22.59
CA PHE A 32 30.98 -12.62 22.52
C PHE A 32 30.70 -11.22 21.99
N ASP A 33 31.49 -10.22 22.38
CA ASP A 33 31.37 -8.85 21.87
C ASP A 33 31.55 -8.82 20.35
N ARG A 34 32.60 -9.48 19.83
CA ARG A 34 32.84 -9.63 18.39
C ARG A 34 31.68 -10.35 17.68
N LEU A 35 31.10 -11.37 18.31
CA LEU A 35 29.96 -12.09 17.76
C LEU A 35 28.73 -11.19 17.63
N VAL A 36 28.46 -10.36 18.64
CA VAL A 36 27.36 -9.38 18.62
C VAL A 36 27.62 -8.27 17.60
N GLU A 37 28.87 -7.88 17.37
CA GLU A 37 29.27 -6.93 16.32
C GLU A 37 29.01 -7.44 14.90
N MET A 38 29.17 -8.73 14.65
CA MET A 38 28.88 -9.32 13.33
C MET A 38 27.40 -9.28 12.98
N ILE A 39 26.51 -9.19 13.97
CA ILE A 39 25.06 -9.21 13.75
C ILE A 39 24.56 -7.77 13.60
N PRO A 40 23.96 -7.40 12.45
CA PRO A 40 23.49 -6.05 12.22
C PRO A 40 22.60 -5.46 13.34
N ALA A 41 22.90 -4.22 13.74
CA ALA A 41 22.24 -3.56 14.87
C ALA A 41 20.71 -3.45 14.70
N ASN A 42 20.19 -3.43 13.47
CA ASN A 42 18.76 -3.39 13.18
C ASN A 42 17.97 -4.61 13.64
N ILE A 43 18.64 -5.72 14.00
CA ILE A 43 18.00 -6.93 14.51
C ILE A 43 17.74 -6.80 16.02
N TYR A 44 18.69 -6.25 16.77
CA TYR A 44 18.57 -6.06 18.22
C TYR A 44 17.90 -4.73 18.59
N VAL A 45 18.12 -3.69 17.79
CA VAL A 45 17.63 -2.33 18.06
C VAL A 45 16.34 -2.10 17.27
N ALA A 46 15.22 -2.09 18.00
CA ALA A 46 13.91 -1.77 17.44
C ALA A 46 13.94 -0.37 16.81
N LYS A 47 13.56 -0.26 15.53
CA LYS A 47 13.44 1.03 14.86
C LYS A 47 12.28 1.80 15.48
N GLU A 48 12.59 2.82 16.29
CA GLU A 48 11.60 3.65 16.98
C GLU A 48 10.61 4.36 16.04
N ASN A 49 10.94 4.44 14.74
CA ASN A 49 10.06 4.95 13.72
C ASN A 49 9.99 3.98 12.54
N PRO A 50 8.98 3.09 12.48
CA PRO A 50 8.68 2.35 11.27
C PRO A 50 8.37 3.35 10.16
N THR A 51 9.20 3.39 9.12
CA THR A 51 9.08 4.29 7.96
C THR A 51 7.77 4.12 7.19
N ASP A 52 6.96 3.11 7.53
CA ASP A 52 5.64 2.87 6.94
C ASP A 52 4.53 3.71 7.59
N GLN A 53 4.77 5.01 7.71
CA GLN A 53 3.67 5.97 7.74
C GLN A 53 3.09 6.02 6.33
N TRP A 54 2.17 5.09 6.05
CA TRP A 54 1.44 5.04 4.79
C TRP A 54 0.65 6.34 4.62
N VAL A 55 1.15 7.19 3.73
CA VAL A 55 0.61 8.54 3.49
C VAL A 55 -0.66 8.46 2.63
N HIS A 56 -1.77 8.07 3.24
CA HIS A 56 -3.09 8.15 2.64
C HIS A 56 -3.78 9.46 3.10
N GLY A 57 -4.33 10.24 2.16
CA GLY A 57 -5.14 11.43 2.48
C GLY A 57 -4.45 12.81 2.41
N MET A 58 -3.15 12.91 2.11
CA MET A 58 -2.51 14.23 1.94
C MET A 58 -2.85 14.90 0.60
N SER A 59 -2.97 16.24 0.61
CA SER A 59 -3.13 17.06 -0.59
C SER A 59 -1.97 16.88 -1.58
N LYS A 60 -2.18 17.19 -2.87
CA LYS A 60 -1.14 17.03 -3.91
C LYS A 60 0.15 17.80 -3.59
N LYS A 61 0.04 19.01 -3.01
CA LYS A 61 1.18 19.86 -2.60
C LYS A 61 1.93 19.25 -1.41
N ALA A 62 1.20 18.86 -0.36
CA ALA A 62 1.78 18.20 0.82
C ALA A 62 2.48 16.87 0.46
N ARG A 63 1.93 16.12 -0.51
CA ARG A 63 2.55 14.89 -1.01
C ARG A 63 3.86 15.15 -1.76
N ALA A 64 3.95 16.25 -2.50
CA ALA A 64 5.18 16.65 -3.19
C ALA A 64 6.27 17.07 -2.20
N GLU A 65 5.90 17.81 -1.15
CA GLU A 65 6.81 18.21 -0.08
C GLU A 65 7.28 17.03 0.76
N SER A 66 6.39 16.11 1.12
CA SER A 66 6.75 14.86 1.80
C SER A 66 7.74 14.04 0.97
N LYS A 67 7.50 13.90 -0.34
CA LYS A 67 8.44 13.23 -1.27
C LYS A 67 9.78 13.96 -1.41
N ARG A 68 9.81 15.28 -1.29
CA ARG A 68 11.07 16.05 -1.27
C ARG A 68 11.83 15.80 0.02
N LYS A 69 11.14 15.85 1.17
CA LYS A 69 11.72 15.57 2.49
C LYS A 69 12.29 14.15 2.57
N THR A 70 11.57 13.13 2.07
CA THR A 70 12.09 11.75 2.04
C THR A 70 13.32 11.61 1.14
N LYS A 71 13.33 12.25 -0.03
CA LYS A 71 14.53 12.27 -0.91
C LYS A 71 15.73 12.96 -0.24
N LEU A 72 15.51 14.06 0.47
CA LEU A 72 16.57 14.76 1.21
C LEU A 72 17.09 13.90 2.38
N ASN A 73 16.18 13.27 3.13
CA ASN A 73 16.55 12.37 4.22
C ASN A 73 17.33 11.15 3.70
N LEU A 74 16.94 10.58 2.56
CA LEU A 74 17.67 9.47 1.94
C LEU A 74 19.08 9.90 1.49
N LYS A 75 19.24 11.10 0.94
CA LYS A 75 20.56 11.65 0.60
C LYS A 75 21.41 11.89 1.85
N LYS A 76 20.82 12.44 2.91
CA LYS A 76 21.49 12.66 4.19
C LYS A 76 21.92 11.34 4.83
N ALA A 77 21.07 10.32 4.81
CA ALA A 77 21.39 8.98 5.31
C ALA A 77 22.51 8.31 4.50
N LYS A 78 22.51 8.47 3.16
CA LYS A 78 23.61 7.98 2.32
C LYS A 78 24.93 8.67 2.63
N ARG A 79 24.92 9.98 2.89
CA ARG A 79 26.11 10.73 3.28
C ARG A 79 26.61 10.29 4.66
N ALA A 80 25.71 10.21 5.64
CA ALA A 80 26.03 9.75 7.00
C ALA A 80 26.52 8.30 7.08
N ARG A 81 26.17 7.45 6.10
CA ARG A 81 26.73 6.08 5.98
C ARG A 81 28.17 6.07 5.46
N LEU A 82 28.58 7.12 4.75
CA LEU A 82 29.92 7.25 4.16
C LEU A 82 30.87 8.06 5.05
N ASP A 83 30.37 8.63 6.16
CA ASP A 83 31.19 9.37 7.12
C ASP A 83 31.79 8.38 8.15
N PRO A 84 33.13 8.28 8.27
CA PRO A 84 33.79 7.29 9.14
C PRO A 84 33.50 7.50 10.63
N GLU A 85 33.29 8.75 11.05
CA GLU A 85 32.91 9.13 12.42
C GLU A 85 31.52 8.61 12.85
N ASN A 86 30.68 8.19 11.90
CA ASN A 86 29.32 7.75 12.16
C ASN A 86 29.14 6.22 12.01
N ALA A 87 30.23 5.49 11.77
CA ALA A 87 30.26 4.03 11.73
C ALA A 87 30.28 3.45 13.17
N ARG A 88 29.11 3.43 13.82
CA ARG A 88 28.97 2.87 15.18
C ARG A 88 28.88 1.36 15.17
N THR A 89 29.49 0.70 16.16
CA THR A 89 29.33 -0.74 16.39
C THR A 89 27.95 -1.03 16.99
N THR A 90 27.51 -2.29 16.92
CA THR A 90 26.18 -2.71 17.37
C THR A 90 26.02 -2.52 18.88
N LEU A 91 27.08 -2.83 19.63
CA LEU A 91 27.19 -2.61 21.07
C LEU A 91 27.14 -1.12 21.44
N GLU A 92 27.83 -0.26 20.68
CA GLU A 92 27.81 1.19 20.91
C GLU A 92 26.40 1.77 20.71
N VAL A 93 25.66 1.28 19.71
CA VAL A 93 24.26 1.68 19.50
C VAL A 93 23.36 1.23 20.66
N ILE A 94 23.56 0.02 21.18
CA ILE A 94 22.80 -0.51 22.33
C ILE A 94 23.11 0.32 23.59
N GLN A 95 24.40 0.54 23.90
CA GLN A 95 24.82 1.38 25.02
C GLN A 95 24.31 2.82 24.90
N GLN A 96 24.28 3.38 23.69
CA GLN A 96 23.73 4.71 23.46
C GLN A 96 22.22 4.74 23.71
N GLN A 97 21.47 3.70 23.32
CA GLN A 97 20.05 3.62 23.66
C GLN A 97 19.81 3.50 25.16
N GLU A 98 20.62 2.72 25.87
CA GLU A 98 20.57 2.59 27.33
C GLU A 98 20.89 3.92 28.01
N LYS A 99 21.97 4.60 27.59
CA LYS A 99 22.30 5.96 28.06
C LYS A 99 21.17 6.96 27.79
N THR A 100 20.48 6.87 26.66
CA THR A 100 19.32 7.74 26.37
C THR A 100 18.05 7.36 27.13
N LYS A 101 17.96 6.14 27.66
CA LYS A 101 16.86 5.70 28.54
C LYS A 101 17.11 6.10 30.00
N ASP A 102 18.37 6.12 30.43
CA ASP A 102 18.76 6.45 31.81
C ASP A 102 18.99 7.95 32.04
N THR A 103 19.22 8.74 30.98
CA THR A 103 19.18 10.21 31.07
C THR A 103 17.73 10.69 30.92
N PRO A 104 17.12 11.37 31.91
CA PRO A 104 15.79 11.95 31.75
C PRO A 104 15.90 13.23 30.92
N THR A 105 16.03 13.13 29.60
CA THR A 105 16.02 14.31 28.73
C THR A 105 14.59 14.77 28.48
N GLY A 106 14.13 15.65 29.37
CA GLY A 106 13.34 16.79 28.95
C GLY A 106 14.16 17.72 28.04
N SER A 107 13.52 18.25 26.99
CA SER A 107 13.81 19.59 26.45
C SER A 107 12.74 20.02 25.44
N SER A 108 11.65 20.59 25.97
CA SER A 108 11.17 21.95 25.66
C SER A 108 10.22 22.30 26.83
N VAL A 109 10.30 23.41 27.56
CA VAL A 109 10.62 24.82 27.29
C VAL A 109 11.16 25.45 28.60
N ALA A 110 11.78 26.63 28.48
CA ALA A 110 12.60 27.37 29.44
C ALA A 110 11.99 27.83 30.79
N ALA A 111 12.94 28.20 31.68
CA ALA A 111 12.91 29.23 32.73
C ALA A 111 12.61 28.84 34.19
N GLY A 112 13.50 29.28 35.10
CA GLY A 112 13.24 29.52 36.52
C GLY A 112 13.75 28.43 37.47
N GLY A 113 14.75 28.77 38.29
CA GLY A 113 15.38 27.87 39.26
C GLY A 113 14.54 27.54 40.50
N GLY A 114 15.08 26.65 41.33
CA GLY A 114 14.55 26.34 42.66
C GLY A 114 14.74 24.88 43.05
N ALA A 115 15.47 24.70 44.15
CA ALA A 115 15.89 23.46 44.80
C ALA A 115 14.86 22.34 44.96
N ASP A 116 15.44 21.14 45.10
CA ASP A 116 14.89 19.86 45.53
C ASP A 116 13.63 19.91 46.41
N LYS A 117 12.54 19.34 45.88
CA LYS A 117 11.47 18.65 46.61
C LYS A 117 10.76 17.67 45.67
N PRO A 118 10.48 16.43 46.09
CA PRO A 118 9.72 15.48 45.27
C PRO A 118 8.30 16.01 45.06
N ARG A 119 7.93 16.37 43.83
CA ARG A 119 6.56 16.74 43.46
C ARG A 119 5.67 15.51 43.67
N THR A 120 4.90 15.50 44.76
CA THR A 120 3.79 14.55 44.94
C THR A 120 2.74 14.85 43.87
N VAL A 121 2.67 14.01 42.84
CA VAL A 121 1.68 14.12 41.77
C VAL A 121 0.29 14.08 42.41
N THR A 122 -0.49 15.15 42.26
CA THR A 122 -1.83 15.20 42.82
C THR A 122 -2.73 14.20 42.10
N TYR A 123 -3.73 13.66 42.78
CA TYR A 123 -4.62 12.65 42.21
C TYR A 123 -5.33 13.12 40.93
N GLU A 124 -5.60 14.43 40.84
CA GLU A 124 -6.18 15.07 39.66
C GLU A 124 -5.20 15.10 38.48
N GLU A 125 -3.92 15.42 38.72
CA GLU A 125 -2.88 15.36 37.69
C GLU A 125 -2.69 13.95 37.13
N LEU A 126 -2.84 12.92 37.98
CA LEU A 126 -2.76 11.52 37.54
C LEU A 126 -3.98 11.13 36.69
N ARG A 127 -5.18 11.58 37.07
CA ARG A 127 -6.41 11.39 36.27
C ARG A 127 -6.31 12.09 34.93
N ASP A 128 -5.83 13.32 34.90
CA ASP A 128 -5.65 14.08 33.66
C ASP A 128 -4.59 13.45 32.75
N ARG A 129 -3.50 12.96 33.33
CA ARG A 129 -2.47 12.23 32.58
C ARG A 129 -3.03 10.93 31.99
N LEU A 130 -3.86 10.21 32.75
CA LEU A 130 -4.55 9.01 32.28
C LEU A 130 -5.53 9.33 31.15
N HIS A 131 -6.34 10.38 31.29
CA HIS A 131 -7.29 10.82 30.27
C HIS A 131 -6.57 11.21 28.98
N LYS A 132 -5.52 12.03 29.08
CA LYS A 132 -4.65 12.39 27.93
C LYS A 132 -4.04 11.13 27.29
N ARG A 133 -3.62 10.14 28.08
CA ARG A 133 -3.07 8.88 27.56
C ARG A 133 -4.14 8.04 26.85
N ILE A 134 -5.35 7.97 27.40
CA ILE A 134 -6.48 7.28 26.78
C ILE A 134 -6.87 7.97 25.46
N GLU A 135 -6.95 9.29 25.44
CA GLU A 135 -7.24 10.09 24.23
C GLU A 135 -6.19 9.88 23.15
N MET A 136 -4.89 9.93 23.51
CA MET A 136 -3.81 9.62 22.57
C MET A 136 -3.94 8.19 22.00
N LEU A 137 -4.29 7.20 22.82
CA LEU A 137 -4.49 5.82 22.37
C LEU A 137 -5.77 5.63 21.53
N ARG A 138 -6.82 6.43 21.78
CA ARG A 138 -8.03 6.46 20.94
C ARG A 138 -7.77 7.13 19.61
N ALA A 139 -7.04 8.24 19.59
CA ALA A 139 -6.61 8.94 18.38
C ALA A 139 -5.70 8.06 17.51
N LYS A 140 -4.72 7.39 18.12
CA LYS A 140 -3.80 6.47 17.42
C LYS A 140 -4.53 5.27 16.79
N ARG A 141 -5.62 4.80 17.42
CA ARG A 141 -6.47 3.73 16.89
C ARG A 141 -7.61 4.23 16.01
N HIS A 142 -7.73 5.55 15.81
CA HIS A 142 -8.85 6.20 15.12
C HIS A 142 -10.22 5.74 15.63
N ALA A 143 -10.32 5.43 16.93
CA ALA A 143 -11.50 4.80 17.53
C ALA A 143 -12.76 5.68 17.40
N ASP A 144 -12.60 7.00 17.53
CA ASP A 144 -13.73 7.93 17.46
C ASP A 144 -14.20 8.17 16.01
N GLN A 145 -13.32 8.03 15.02
CA GLN A 145 -13.68 8.04 13.59
C GLN A 145 -14.39 6.74 13.19
N ALA A 146 -13.94 5.60 13.72
CA ALA A 146 -14.64 4.32 13.56
C ALA A 146 -16.03 4.35 14.22
N ALA A 147 -16.14 4.96 15.40
CA ALA A 147 -17.42 5.11 16.09
C ALA A 147 -18.38 6.07 15.37
N SER A 148 -17.89 7.21 14.86
CA SER A 148 -18.73 8.16 14.11
C SER A 148 -19.19 7.58 12.77
N THR A 149 -18.31 6.90 12.03
CA THR A 149 -18.68 6.21 10.78
C THR A 149 -19.65 5.05 11.02
N ALA A 150 -19.51 4.32 12.13
CA ALA A 150 -20.46 3.28 12.52
C ALA A 150 -21.84 3.85 12.88
N LYS A 151 -21.90 5.01 13.57
CA LYS A 151 -23.16 5.72 13.85
C LYS A 151 -23.84 6.18 12.56
N VAL A 152 -23.10 6.83 11.67
CA VAL A 152 -23.61 7.26 10.35
C VAL A 152 -24.10 6.07 9.52
N ALA A 153 -23.38 4.96 9.54
CA ALA A 153 -23.80 3.74 8.84
C ALA A 153 -25.10 3.15 9.43
N LYS A 154 -25.26 3.18 10.77
CA LYS A 154 -26.47 2.72 11.46
C LYS A 154 -27.66 3.62 11.16
N GLU A 155 -27.47 4.94 11.14
CA GLU A 155 -28.49 5.91 10.75
C GLU A 155 -28.93 5.73 9.30
N TRP A 156 -27.98 5.52 8.37
CA TRP A 156 -28.28 5.24 6.97
C TRP A 156 -29.07 3.94 6.79
N GLN A 157 -28.73 2.88 7.54
CA GLN A 157 -29.50 1.62 7.53
C GLN A 157 -30.93 1.82 8.04
N ASN A 158 -31.11 2.60 9.12
CA ASN A 158 -32.42 2.90 9.68
C ASN A 158 -33.27 3.76 8.72
N GLN A 159 -32.67 4.75 8.06
CA GLN A 159 -33.36 5.53 7.02
C GLN A 159 -33.80 4.63 5.85
N LYS A 160 -32.92 3.75 5.37
CA LYS A 160 -33.27 2.81 4.29
C LYS A 160 -34.40 1.85 4.68
N LYS A 161 -34.42 1.39 5.95
CA LYS A 161 -35.50 0.55 6.49
C LYS A 161 -36.81 1.34 6.55
N ASN A 162 -36.77 2.58 7.02
CA ASN A 162 -37.94 3.46 7.06
C ASN A 162 -38.47 3.82 5.67
N ASP A 163 -37.60 4.06 4.69
CA ASP A 163 -38.02 4.31 3.30
C ASP A 163 -38.62 3.06 2.64
N SER A 164 -38.10 1.87 2.97
CA SER A 164 -38.70 0.60 2.53
C SER A 164 -40.08 0.40 3.16
N LEU A 165 -40.24 0.71 4.44
CA LEU A 165 -41.52 0.65 5.15
C LEU A 165 -42.52 1.66 4.59
N LYS A 166 -42.09 2.89 4.28
CA LYS A 166 -42.93 3.91 3.63
C LYS A 166 -43.35 3.49 2.23
N ARG A 167 -42.45 2.92 1.43
CA ARG A 167 -42.79 2.37 0.10
C ARG A 167 -43.78 1.21 0.20
N ASN A 168 -43.59 0.29 1.14
CA ASN A 168 -44.51 -0.83 1.35
C ASN A 168 -45.89 -0.38 1.85
N ARG A 169 -45.95 0.66 2.70
CA ARG A 169 -47.22 1.30 3.09
C ARG A 169 -47.88 2.04 1.94
N LYS A 170 -47.10 2.70 1.07
CA LYS A 170 -47.60 3.41 -0.11
C LYS A 170 -48.14 2.44 -1.17
N SER A 171 -47.49 1.30 -1.40
CA SER A 171 -48.00 0.24 -2.28
C SER A 171 -49.24 -0.42 -1.69
N LYS A 172 -49.28 -0.67 -0.37
CA LYS A 172 -50.47 -1.23 0.31
C LYS A 172 -51.67 -0.28 0.36
N ALA A 173 -51.44 1.03 0.18
CA ALA A 173 -52.51 2.04 0.11
C ALA A 173 -53.01 2.29 -1.33
N LEU A 174 -52.28 1.83 -2.35
CA LEU A 174 -52.67 1.96 -3.76
C LEU A 174 -53.51 0.76 -4.26
N ASP A 175 -53.42 -0.39 -3.58
CA ASP A 175 -54.19 -1.60 -3.90
C ASP A 175 -54.75 -2.25 -2.61
N PRO A 176 -55.97 -1.88 -2.16
CA PRO A 176 -56.59 -2.47 -0.97
C PRO A 176 -57.25 -3.85 -1.19
N ASP A 177 -57.33 -4.35 -2.43
CA ASP A 177 -58.08 -5.57 -2.79
C ASP A 177 -57.21 -6.85 -2.91
N ALA A 178 -55.89 -6.75 -2.70
CA ALA A 178 -54.97 -7.90 -2.79
C ALA A 178 -54.66 -8.49 -1.40
N SER A 179 -55.67 -8.82 -0.60
CA SER A 179 -55.49 -9.50 0.68
C SER A 179 -56.56 -10.57 0.91
N THR A 180 -56.47 -11.63 0.13
CA THR A 180 -56.89 -12.97 0.55
C THR A 180 -55.79 -13.98 0.21
N ASP A 181 -55.52 -14.82 1.21
CA ASP A 181 -54.83 -16.11 1.17
C ASP A 181 -53.30 -16.12 1.02
N GLY A 182 -52.63 -16.52 2.11
CA GLY A 182 -51.19 -16.79 2.08
C GLY A 182 -50.52 -16.82 3.46
N GLU A 183 -51.08 -17.58 4.39
CA GLU A 183 -50.33 -18.07 5.55
C GLU A 183 -49.22 -19.02 5.05
N THR A 184 -47.95 -18.67 5.28
CA THR A 184 -46.88 -19.61 5.71
C THR A 184 -45.47 -18.99 5.68
N THR A 185 -44.79 -19.19 6.79
CA THR A 185 -43.34 -19.24 7.02
C THR A 185 -42.54 -17.93 7.23
N ALA A 186 -41.99 -17.87 8.45
CA ALA A 186 -41.07 -16.89 8.98
C ALA A 186 -39.69 -16.90 8.27
N PRO A 187 -38.97 -15.76 8.27
CA PRO A 187 -37.63 -15.69 7.69
C PRO A 187 -36.60 -16.30 8.63
N ALA A 188 -36.11 -17.49 8.29
CA ALA A 188 -35.02 -18.16 8.98
C ALA A 188 -33.72 -17.33 8.93
N ALA A 189 -33.07 -17.31 10.09
CA ALA A 189 -31.90 -16.53 10.42
C ALA A 189 -30.67 -16.85 9.55
N LYS A 190 -29.91 -15.79 9.25
CA LYS A 190 -28.54 -15.82 8.76
C LYS A 190 -27.66 -16.59 9.77
N ARG A 191 -26.99 -17.66 9.32
CA ARG A 191 -25.79 -18.19 9.99
C ARG A 191 -24.53 -17.69 9.28
N PRO A 192 -23.47 -17.30 10.02
CA PRO A 192 -22.26 -16.75 9.46
C PRO A 192 -21.33 -17.83 8.89
N LYS A 193 -20.54 -17.42 7.89
CA LYS A 193 -19.33 -18.09 7.42
C LYS A 193 -18.33 -18.18 8.56
N LEU A 194 -17.87 -19.38 8.87
CA LEU A 194 -16.62 -19.59 9.60
C LEU A 194 -15.58 -20.11 8.61
N ASP A 195 -14.55 -19.29 8.43
CA ASP A 195 -13.28 -19.67 7.83
C ASP A 195 -12.49 -20.50 8.86
N ALA A 196 -12.04 -21.69 8.48
CA ALA A 196 -10.99 -22.41 9.19
C ALA A 196 -10.06 -23.07 8.18
N LYS A 197 -8.88 -22.47 8.00
CA LYS A 197 -7.70 -23.14 7.45
C LYS A 197 -6.86 -23.65 8.62
N GLN A 198 -6.59 -24.96 8.66
CA GLN A 198 -5.26 -25.55 8.93
C GLN A 198 -5.34 -27.08 8.78
N ALA A 199 -4.40 -27.63 8.00
CA ALA A 199 -4.09 -29.07 7.85
C ALA A 199 -3.02 -29.47 8.90
N PRO A 200 -2.34 -30.64 8.87
CA PRO A 200 -2.59 -31.96 8.25
C PRO A 200 -2.37 -33.16 9.24
N SER A 201 -2.92 -34.34 8.95
CA SER A 201 -2.36 -35.66 9.32
C SER A 201 -3.17 -36.69 8.52
N GLY A 202 -2.56 -37.57 7.74
CA GLY A 202 -1.92 -38.79 8.21
C GLY A 202 -2.67 -39.94 7.53
N ILE A 203 -1.93 -40.73 6.76
CA ILE A 203 -2.36 -41.85 5.90
C ILE A 203 -3.20 -42.87 6.72
N VAL A 204 -4.29 -43.44 6.15
CA VAL A 204 -4.57 -44.88 5.92
C VAL A 204 -6.09 -45.11 5.63
N GLU A 205 -6.35 -45.68 4.45
CA GLU A 205 -7.46 -46.55 3.96
C GLU A 205 -8.96 -46.20 4.00
N ASP A 206 -9.54 -46.25 2.79
CA ASP A 206 -10.88 -46.65 2.33
C ASP A 206 -12.12 -46.45 3.22
N GLY A 207 -12.99 -45.54 2.75
CA GLY A 207 -14.44 -45.62 3.01
C GLY A 207 -15.13 -44.28 3.25
N LEU A 208 -15.72 -43.73 2.19
CA LEU A 208 -16.72 -42.64 2.17
C LEU A 208 -16.22 -41.20 2.40
N GLU A 209 -15.79 -40.57 1.31
CA GLU A 209 -15.68 -39.11 1.21
C GLU A 209 -17.08 -38.46 1.03
N PHE A 210 -17.65 -37.89 2.10
CA PHE A 210 -18.98 -37.25 2.13
C PHE A 210 -19.11 -35.93 1.34
N GLY A 211 -18.27 -35.68 0.32
CA GLY A 211 -18.24 -34.39 -0.39
C GLY A 211 -18.36 -34.45 -1.91
N ARG A 212 -18.10 -35.61 -2.54
CA ARG A 212 -18.10 -35.75 -4.00
C ARG A 212 -18.72 -37.08 -4.38
N VAL A 213 -20.03 -37.08 -4.66
CA VAL A 213 -20.67 -38.24 -5.29
C VAL A 213 -20.08 -38.39 -6.69
N LYS A 214 -19.13 -39.32 -6.84
CA LYS A 214 -18.67 -39.81 -8.15
C LYS A 214 -19.82 -40.61 -8.75
N MET A 215 -20.72 -39.94 -9.47
CA MET A 215 -21.71 -40.62 -10.31
C MET A 215 -20.93 -41.28 -11.45
N GLY A 216 -20.85 -42.61 -11.41
CA GLY A 216 -20.12 -43.45 -12.36
C GLY A 216 -20.78 -43.52 -13.73
N ILE A 217 -20.85 -42.39 -14.44
CA ILE A 217 -21.17 -42.32 -15.87
C ILE A 217 -20.05 -41.51 -16.54
N GLY A 218 -18.96 -42.21 -16.89
CA GLY A 218 -17.94 -41.76 -17.84
C GLY A 218 -17.09 -40.54 -17.47
N ALA A 219 -16.26 -40.62 -16.42
CA ALA A 219 -15.31 -39.56 -16.09
C ALA A 219 -13.87 -40.07 -16.09
N ASP A 220 -13.20 -39.88 -17.24
CA ASP A 220 -11.76 -40.05 -17.37
C ASP A 220 -11.03 -39.14 -16.37
N LEU A 221 -10.15 -39.77 -15.60
CA LEU A 221 -9.22 -39.11 -14.69
C LEU A 221 -8.19 -38.34 -15.52
N GLY A 222 -8.20 -37.01 -15.42
CA GLY A 222 -7.10 -36.16 -15.89
C GLY A 222 -7.38 -35.34 -17.14
N HIS A 223 -8.31 -34.37 -17.06
CA HIS A 223 -8.34 -33.30 -18.05
C HIS A 223 -7.52 -32.10 -17.58
N SER A 224 -6.40 -31.85 -18.27
CA SER A 224 -5.78 -30.54 -18.30
C SER A 224 -6.87 -29.49 -18.53
N LYS A 225 -6.85 -28.38 -17.78
CA LYS A 225 -7.88 -27.33 -17.86
C LYS A 225 -7.89 -26.76 -19.28
N LYS A 226 -8.70 -27.34 -20.18
CA LYS A 226 -8.90 -26.83 -21.53
C LYS A 226 -9.34 -25.37 -21.40
N LYS A 227 -8.72 -24.49 -22.18
CA LYS A 227 -9.08 -23.07 -22.17
C LYS A 227 -10.56 -22.97 -22.51
N LYS A 228 -11.31 -22.25 -21.67
CA LYS A 228 -12.73 -22.01 -21.92
C LYS A 228 -12.89 -21.30 -23.28
N PRO A 229 -13.92 -21.66 -24.06
CA PRO A 229 -14.20 -20.98 -25.33
C PRO A 229 -14.44 -19.48 -25.10
N SER A 230 -14.23 -18.67 -26.15
CA SER A 230 -14.53 -17.24 -26.08
C SER A 230 -16.01 -17.02 -25.79
N LYS A 231 -16.33 -15.89 -25.15
CA LYS A 231 -17.72 -15.54 -24.80
C LYS A 231 -18.63 -15.37 -26.01
N GLU A 232 -18.04 -15.03 -27.17
CA GLU A 232 -18.72 -14.97 -28.47
C GLU A 232 -19.14 -16.36 -28.93
N LYS A 233 -18.24 -17.34 -28.88
CA LYS A 233 -18.55 -18.75 -29.20
C LYS A 233 -19.59 -19.33 -28.23
N LEU A 234 -19.50 -18.99 -26.94
CA LEU A 234 -20.53 -19.37 -25.97
C LEU A 234 -21.89 -18.74 -26.28
N LEU A 235 -21.90 -17.52 -26.83
CA LEU A 235 -23.15 -16.84 -27.21
C LEU A 235 -23.77 -17.47 -28.44
N GLU A 236 -22.97 -17.90 -29.41
CA GLU A 236 -23.42 -18.67 -30.57
C GLU A 236 -24.00 -20.01 -30.13
N GLN A 237 -23.27 -20.76 -29.30
CA GLN A 237 -23.74 -22.03 -28.72
C GLN A 237 -25.03 -21.86 -27.92
N ALA A 238 -25.13 -20.80 -27.10
CA ALA A 238 -26.34 -20.48 -26.35
C ALA A 238 -27.54 -20.18 -27.25
N LYS A 239 -27.32 -19.49 -28.38
CA LYS A 239 -28.39 -19.21 -29.35
C LYS A 239 -28.84 -20.46 -30.09
N THR A 240 -27.90 -21.29 -30.55
CA THR A 240 -28.24 -22.54 -31.25
C THR A 240 -29.01 -23.49 -30.33
N LEU A 241 -28.62 -23.56 -29.05
CA LEU A 241 -29.36 -24.32 -28.04
C LEU A 241 -30.76 -23.75 -27.80
N GLN A 242 -30.88 -22.42 -27.75
CA GLN A 242 -32.18 -21.77 -27.62
C GLN A 242 -33.08 -22.07 -28.82
N GLU A 243 -32.55 -22.00 -30.04
CA GLU A 243 -33.28 -22.35 -31.28
C GLU A 243 -33.76 -23.81 -31.24
N GLN A 244 -32.88 -24.76 -30.91
CA GLN A 244 -33.23 -26.18 -30.79
C GLN A 244 -34.27 -26.48 -29.70
N MET A 245 -34.30 -25.69 -28.62
CA MET A 245 -35.31 -25.82 -27.57
C MET A 245 -36.68 -25.26 -27.98
N HIS A 246 -36.73 -24.34 -28.94
CA HIS A 246 -37.97 -23.76 -29.44
C HIS A 246 -38.66 -24.61 -30.52
N ASP A 247 -38.01 -25.68 -31.01
CA ASP A 247 -38.60 -26.62 -31.97
C ASP A 247 -39.75 -27.45 -31.33
N PRO A 248 -40.93 -27.55 -31.98
CA PRO A 248 -42.14 -28.09 -31.35
C PRO A 248 -42.12 -29.61 -31.07
N GLU A 249 -41.42 -30.40 -31.89
CA GLU A 249 -41.39 -31.86 -31.74
C GLU A 249 -40.21 -32.36 -30.90
N LYS A 250 -39.02 -31.78 -31.08
CA LYS A 250 -37.77 -32.23 -30.45
C LYS A 250 -37.30 -31.31 -29.31
N GLY A 251 -37.85 -30.11 -29.20
CA GLY A 251 -37.40 -29.11 -28.25
C GLY A 251 -37.57 -29.51 -26.80
N GLN A 252 -38.64 -30.23 -26.46
CA GLN A 252 -38.86 -30.71 -25.08
C GLN A 252 -37.83 -31.76 -24.67
N GLU A 253 -37.47 -32.67 -25.58
CA GLU A 253 -36.43 -33.66 -25.32
C GLU A 253 -35.05 -33.02 -25.21
N VAL A 254 -34.72 -32.10 -26.13
CA VAL A 254 -33.44 -31.37 -26.10
C VAL A 254 -33.34 -30.52 -24.84
N ALA A 255 -34.42 -29.85 -24.44
CA ALA A 255 -34.52 -29.09 -23.21
C ALA A 255 -34.25 -29.97 -21.99
N SER A 256 -34.87 -31.15 -21.94
CA SER A 256 -34.71 -32.10 -20.84
C SER A 256 -33.28 -32.64 -20.79
N LYS A 257 -32.74 -33.13 -21.91
CA LYS A 257 -31.37 -33.63 -22.03
C LYS A 257 -30.34 -32.57 -21.61
N HIS A 258 -30.52 -31.34 -22.07
CA HIS A 258 -29.66 -30.21 -21.72
C HIS A 258 -29.79 -29.82 -20.24
N ALA A 259 -30.99 -29.79 -19.68
CA ALA A 259 -31.21 -29.48 -18.26
C ALA A 259 -30.53 -30.51 -17.34
N TRP A 260 -30.65 -31.80 -17.65
CA TRP A 260 -29.98 -32.86 -16.91
C TRP A 260 -28.46 -32.78 -17.05
N SER A 261 -27.94 -32.60 -18.27
CA SER A 261 -26.51 -32.42 -18.50
C SER A 261 -25.94 -31.20 -17.77
N ALA A 262 -26.65 -30.07 -17.78
CA ALA A 262 -26.28 -28.86 -17.06
C ALA A 262 -26.33 -29.04 -15.54
N ALA A 263 -27.31 -29.79 -15.02
CA ALA A 263 -27.38 -30.13 -13.59
C ALA A 263 -26.20 -31.01 -13.15
N VAL A 264 -25.86 -32.03 -13.93
CA VAL A 264 -24.69 -32.89 -13.70
C VAL A 264 -23.40 -32.07 -13.75
N SER A 265 -23.24 -31.20 -14.74
CA SER A 265 -22.05 -30.35 -14.90
C SER A 265 -21.91 -29.36 -13.74
N ARG A 266 -23.02 -28.78 -13.26
CA ARG A 266 -23.04 -27.91 -12.08
C ARG A 266 -22.70 -28.68 -10.80
N ALA A 267 -23.24 -29.88 -10.63
CA ALA A 267 -22.91 -30.77 -9.49
C ALA A 267 -21.44 -31.21 -9.52
N ALA A 268 -20.87 -31.41 -10.71
CA ALA A 268 -19.44 -31.64 -10.91
C ALA A 268 -18.58 -30.41 -10.57
N GLY A 269 -19.18 -29.23 -10.40
CA GLY A 269 -18.50 -27.97 -10.05
C GLY A 269 -18.13 -27.11 -11.26
N GLU A 270 -18.59 -27.45 -12.46
CA GLU A 270 -18.38 -26.63 -13.65
C GLU A 270 -19.33 -25.43 -13.70
N LYS A 271 -18.79 -24.26 -14.03
CA LYS A 271 -19.59 -23.04 -14.25
C LYS A 271 -20.16 -23.08 -15.66
N VAL A 272 -21.44 -23.41 -15.76
CA VAL A 272 -22.24 -23.42 -16.98
C VAL A 272 -22.66 -21.98 -17.34
N LEU A 273 -22.37 -21.51 -18.57
CA LEU A 273 -22.61 -20.12 -19.04
C LEU A 273 -23.44 -20.13 -20.33
N ASP A 274 -24.73 -20.44 -20.24
CA ASP A 274 -25.57 -20.68 -21.43
C ASP A 274 -26.59 -19.56 -21.69
N ASP A 275 -26.67 -18.54 -20.83
CA ASP A 275 -27.66 -17.47 -20.99
C ASP A 275 -27.23 -16.41 -22.03
N PRO A 276 -27.91 -16.28 -23.18
CA PRO A 276 -27.49 -15.38 -24.25
C PRO A 276 -27.56 -13.90 -23.81
N LYS A 277 -28.53 -13.54 -22.96
CA LYS A 277 -28.67 -12.18 -22.42
C LYS A 277 -27.51 -11.81 -21.49
N LEU A 278 -27.03 -12.73 -20.65
CA LEU A 278 -25.92 -12.48 -19.73
C LEU A 278 -24.57 -12.44 -20.47
N LEU A 279 -24.39 -13.30 -21.47
CA LEU A 279 -23.21 -13.29 -22.33
C LEU A 279 -23.08 -11.96 -23.09
N LYS A 280 -24.16 -11.47 -23.72
CA LYS A 280 -24.21 -10.13 -24.35
C LYS A 280 -23.82 -9.02 -23.37
N LYS A 281 -24.37 -9.02 -22.15
CA LYS A 281 -24.02 -8.05 -21.10
C LYS A 281 -22.55 -8.15 -20.67
N SER A 282 -21.99 -9.35 -20.64
CA SER A 282 -20.57 -9.55 -20.32
C SER A 282 -19.67 -9.01 -21.42
N ILE A 283 -19.97 -9.30 -22.69
CA ILE A 283 -19.20 -8.81 -23.84
C ILE A 283 -19.20 -7.28 -23.84
N LYS A 284 -20.38 -6.65 -23.71
CA LYS A 284 -20.50 -5.18 -23.63
C LYS A 284 -19.70 -4.57 -22.47
N ARG A 285 -19.64 -5.24 -21.31
CA ARG A 285 -18.80 -4.81 -20.17
C ARG A 285 -17.32 -4.88 -20.51
N GLU A 286 -16.88 -5.96 -21.16
CA GLU A 286 -15.49 -6.12 -21.59
C GLU A 286 -15.09 -5.10 -22.64
N GLU A 287 -15.93 -4.85 -23.65
CA GLU A 287 -15.75 -3.79 -24.62
C GLU A 287 -15.64 -2.41 -23.94
N GLY A 288 -16.53 -2.13 -22.98
CA GLY A 288 -16.46 -0.89 -22.20
C GLY A 288 -15.15 -0.74 -21.43
N ILE A 289 -14.61 -1.83 -20.86
CA ILE A 289 -13.30 -1.83 -20.20
C ILE A 289 -12.18 -1.61 -21.22
N ARG A 290 -12.20 -2.33 -22.35
CA ARG A 290 -11.21 -2.20 -23.44
C ARG A 290 -11.17 -0.78 -23.97
N ASN A 291 -12.33 -0.17 -24.22
CA ASN A 291 -12.46 1.21 -24.69
C ASN A 291 -11.91 2.21 -23.66
N LYS A 292 -12.20 2.02 -22.36
CA LYS A 292 -11.62 2.85 -21.29
C LYS A 292 -10.09 2.73 -21.24
N SER A 293 -9.55 1.51 -21.37
CA SER A 293 -8.10 1.32 -21.40
C SER A 293 -7.46 1.92 -22.65
N ALA A 294 -8.11 1.79 -23.82
CA ALA A 294 -7.64 2.37 -25.08
C ALA A 294 -7.61 3.90 -25.00
N LYS A 295 -8.68 4.55 -24.53
CA LYS A 295 -8.72 6.01 -24.32
C LYS A 295 -7.62 6.48 -23.37
N LYS A 296 -7.47 5.83 -22.22
CA LYS A 296 -6.40 6.16 -21.26
C LYS A 296 -5.00 5.99 -21.86
N TRP A 297 -4.80 5.02 -22.75
CA TRP A 297 -3.52 4.86 -23.44
C TRP A 297 -3.29 5.97 -24.46
N GLN A 298 -4.30 6.34 -25.26
CA GLN A 298 -4.20 7.47 -26.18
C GLN A 298 -3.91 8.77 -25.44
N GLU A 299 -4.60 9.06 -24.34
CA GLU A 299 -4.32 10.22 -23.47
C GLU A 299 -2.87 10.23 -22.98
N ARG A 300 -2.31 9.09 -22.59
CA ARG A 300 -0.89 8.99 -22.18
C ARG A 300 0.05 9.30 -23.34
N LYS A 301 -0.20 8.74 -24.52
CA LYS A 301 0.59 9.02 -25.73
C LYS A 301 0.52 10.49 -26.12
N GLU A 302 -0.65 11.11 -26.04
CA GLU A 302 -0.83 12.54 -26.31
C GLU A 302 -0.10 13.41 -25.29
N MET A 303 -0.19 13.07 -24.01
CA MET A 303 0.53 13.80 -22.95
C MET A 303 2.04 13.70 -23.13
N GLU A 304 2.55 12.54 -23.54
CA GLU A 304 3.95 12.35 -23.89
C GLU A 304 4.34 13.21 -25.10
N LYS A 305 3.56 13.16 -26.20
CA LYS A 305 3.78 14.01 -27.38
C LYS A 305 3.75 15.50 -27.05
N LYS A 306 2.77 15.96 -26.27
CA LYS A 306 2.68 17.35 -25.79
C LYS A 306 3.90 17.73 -24.94
N GLY A 307 4.37 16.81 -24.09
CA GLY A 307 5.59 17.00 -23.31
C GLY A 307 6.85 17.13 -24.19
N GLN A 308 6.96 16.32 -25.24
CA GLN A 308 8.03 16.40 -26.23
C GLN A 308 7.95 17.70 -27.03
N GLN A 309 6.77 18.08 -27.53
CA GLN A 309 6.54 19.32 -28.26
C GLN A 309 6.91 20.56 -27.43
N LYS A 310 6.44 20.66 -26.17
CA LYS A 310 6.83 21.77 -25.28
C LYS A 310 8.33 21.93 -25.09
N LYS A 311 9.08 20.81 -24.99
CA LYS A 311 10.55 20.84 -24.92
C LYS A 311 11.19 21.31 -26.23
N GLN A 312 10.62 20.91 -27.37
CA GLN A 312 11.09 21.38 -28.68
C GLN A 312 10.78 22.86 -28.87
N ASP A 313 9.59 23.32 -28.47
CA ASP A 313 9.17 24.72 -28.62
C ASP A 313 9.99 25.66 -27.74
N THR A 314 10.21 25.31 -26.47
CA THR A 314 11.13 26.06 -25.59
C THR A 314 12.57 26.08 -26.13
N ARG A 315 13.05 24.99 -26.74
CA ARG A 315 14.35 24.98 -27.42
C ARG A 315 14.37 25.92 -28.62
N LYS A 316 13.32 25.92 -29.45
CA LYS A 316 13.18 26.83 -30.60
C LYS A 316 13.15 28.28 -30.13
N GLU A 317 12.38 28.58 -29.09
CA GLU A 317 12.29 29.90 -28.48
C GLU A 317 13.67 30.39 -27.98
N HIS A 318 14.40 29.58 -27.20
CA HIS A 318 15.75 29.93 -26.74
C HIS A 318 16.77 30.06 -27.89
N ILE A 319 16.58 29.36 -29.01
CA ILE A 319 17.42 29.52 -30.20
C ILE A 319 17.09 30.84 -30.90
N GLN A 320 15.80 31.16 -31.03
CA GLN A 320 15.33 32.42 -31.61
C GLN A 320 15.77 33.62 -30.77
N GLN A 321 15.60 33.58 -29.44
CA GLN A 321 16.10 34.59 -28.51
C GLN A 321 17.61 34.81 -28.65
N ARG A 322 18.40 33.73 -28.72
CA ARG A 322 19.85 33.86 -28.97
C ARG A 322 20.18 34.44 -30.34
N ALA A 323 19.35 34.18 -31.36
CA ALA A 323 19.52 34.76 -32.68
C ALA A 323 19.16 36.25 -32.71
N THR A 324 18.09 36.66 -32.02
CA THR A 324 17.70 38.08 -31.90
C THR A 324 18.71 38.87 -31.09
N GLU A 325 19.16 38.35 -29.93
CA GLU A 325 20.20 38.99 -29.11
C GLU A 325 21.52 39.17 -29.90
N LYS A 326 21.92 38.19 -30.72
CA LYS A 326 23.10 38.33 -31.59
C LYS A 326 22.92 39.44 -32.62
N LYS A 327 21.74 39.56 -33.23
CA LYS A 327 21.40 40.63 -34.18
C LYS A 327 21.41 42.00 -33.48
N GLU A 328 20.75 42.11 -32.33
CA GLU A 328 20.70 43.33 -31.52
C GLU A 328 22.10 43.75 -31.05
N ARG A 329 22.94 42.83 -30.59
CA ARG A 329 24.35 43.14 -30.24
C ARG A 329 25.15 43.63 -31.46
N SER A 330 24.88 43.09 -32.65
CA SER A 330 25.52 43.56 -33.89
C SER A 330 25.06 44.97 -34.25
N ILE A 331 23.75 45.23 -34.16
CA ILE A 331 23.14 46.54 -34.39
C ILE A 331 23.69 47.56 -33.36
N ALA A 332 23.66 47.24 -32.07
CA ALA A 332 24.18 48.11 -31.01
C ALA A 332 25.68 48.40 -31.17
N LYS A 333 26.49 47.44 -31.64
CA LYS A 333 27.90 47.69 -31.99
C LYS A 333 28.01 48.65 -33.18
N ARG A 334 27.17 48.52 -34.20
CA ARG A 334 27.13 49.43 -35.36
C ARG A 334 26.72 50.84 -34.93
N GLU A 335 25.67 50.97 -34.12
CA GLU A 335 25.19 52.24 -33.59
C GLU A 335 26.21 52.89 -32.65
N LYS A 336 26.85 52.13 -31.76
CA LYS A 336 27.93 52.64 -30.90
C LYS A 336 29.13 53.11 -31.72
N LYS A 337 29.48 52.44 -32.82
CA LYS A 337 30.52 52.91 -33.75
C LYS A 337 30.08 54.20 -34.47
N LEU A 338 28.82 54.32 -34.84
CA LEU A 338 28.26 55.52 -35.46
C LEU A 338 28.13 56.70 -34.48
N ALA A 339 27.92 56.42 -33.20
CA ALA A 339 27.78 57.40 -32.12
C ALA A 339 29.10 57.73 -31.40
N ARG A 340 30.21 57.04 -31.70
CA ARG A 340 31.54 57.37 -31.18
C ARG A 340 31.96 58.74 -31.71
N PRO A 341 32.23 59.74 -30.85
CA PRO A 341 32.75 61.02 -31.30
C PRO A 341 34.17 60.80 -31.85
N GLY A 342 34.31 60.81 -33.17
CA GLY A 342 35.59 60.87 -33.86
C GLY A 342 35.95 62.32 -34.21
N PHE A 343 37.20 62.52 -34.65
CA PHE A 343 37.83 63.82 -34.96
C PHE A 343 37.07 64.71 -35.98
N GLU A 344 36.13 64.16 -36.76
CA GLU A 344 35.31 64.94 -37.71
C GLU A 344 33.80 65.03 -37.33
N GLY A 345 33.38 64.48 -36.19
CA GLY A 345 31.96 64.48 -35.82
C GLY A 345 31.06 63.68 -36.79
N ARG A 346 29.76 63.67 -36.49
CA ARG A 346 28.74 62.92 -37.25
C ARG A 346 28.59 63.54 -38.65
N LYS A 347 29.16 62.94 -39.70
CA LYS A 347 28.88 63.35 -41.10
C LYS A 347 27.38 63.21 -41.41
N GLN A 348 26.65 64.31 -41.27
CA GLN A 348 25.34 64.47 -41.89
C GLN A 348 25.55 64.75 -43.38
N GLY A 349 25.59 63.69 -44.18
CA GLY A 349 25.53 63.80 -45.65
C GLY A 349 26.81 63.48 -46.39
N PHE A 350 26.64 63.06 -47.64
CA PHE A 350 27.70 62.91 -48.62
C PHE A 350 28.12 64.30 -49.13
N ILE A 351 29.43 64.56 -49.18
CA ILE A 351 30.01 65.83 -49.65
C ILE A 351 29.74 66.08 -51.14
N ASN A 352 29.32 65.07 -51.90
CA ASN A 352 28.86 65.22 -53.28
C ASN A 352 27.33 65.14 -53.36
N LYS A 353 26.64 66.24 -53.07
CA LYS A 353 25.41 66.58 -53.81
C LYS A 353 25.86 67.48 -54.94
N GLY A 354 25.91 66.92 -56.14
CA GLY A 354 26.46 67.57 -57.33
C GLY A 354 25.83 68.92 -57.62
N ALA A 355 26.71 69.87 -57.96
CA ALA A 355 26.45 70.86 -58.99
C ALA A 355 26.67 70.21 -60.36
#